data_AF-A0A643BVH9-F1
#
_entry.id   AF-A0A643BVH9-F1
#
_cell.length_a   1.000
_cell.length_b   1.000
_cell.length_c   1.000
_cell.angle_alpha   90.00
_cell.angle_beta   90.00
_cell.angle_gamma   90.00
#
_symmetry.space_group_name_H-M   'P 1'
#
loop_
_entity.id
_entity.type
_entity.pdbx_description
1 polymer ?
#
loop_
_entity_poly.entity_id
_entity_poly.type
_entity_poly.pdbx_seq_one_letter_code
_entity_poly.pdbx_strand_id
1 'polypeptide(L)'
;VFTNTIVFQVDFISAATHNNVQIDGDIHTDITYSAGFIYVISIDKTGENFRLTYETKGRLAVHRITPEEAKYKLCKVRKIFVGTKGIPHLVTHYAHTIRYPDPLIKMNDTIQIDLETGNITDFIKSDTGQQTMDLSSPWKV
;
A
#
# COMPACT_ATOMS: atom_id res chain seq x y z
N VAL A 1 -24.03 11.77 -10.76
CA VAL A 1 -24.70 10.48 -10.52
C VAL A 1 -23.82 9.72 -9.55
N PHE A 2 -24.35 9.53 -8.36
CA PHE A 2 -23.66 9.05 -7.16
C PHE A 2 -23.20 7.58 -7.30
N THR A 3 -22.23 7.22 -6.46
CA THR A 3 -21.83 5.87 -6.04
C THR A 3 -21.32 4.92 -7.11
N ASN A 4 -20.01 4.91 -7.35
CA ASN A 4 -19.23 3.70 -7.66
C ASN A 4 -17.72 3.91 -7.45
N THR A 5 -17.34 4.83 -6.55
CA THR A 5 -16.07 4.66 -5.84
C THR A 5 -16.25 3.37 -5.06
N ILE A 6 -15.39 2.40 -5.32
CA ILE A 6 -15.30 1.13 -4.61
C ILE A 6 -15.00 1.47 -3.15
N VAL A 7 -16.03 1.88 -2.42
CA VAL A 7 -16.15 1.66 -1.00
C VAL A 7 -16.31 0.16 -0.96
N PHE A 8 -15.20 -0.57 -0.86
CA PHE A 8 -15.26 -1.82 -0.13
C PHE A 8 -15.68 -1.37 1.25
N GLN A 9 -17.00 -1.30 1.44
CA GLN A 9 -17.58 -0.96 2.70
C GLN A 9 -17.01 -2.02 3.60
N VAL A 10 -16.21 -1.57 4.54
CA VAL A 10 -15.62 -2.47 5.48
C VAL A 10 -16.75 -2.84 6.45
N ASP A 11 -17.77 -3.53 5.94
CA ASP A 11 -18.71 -4.31 6.71
C ASP A 11 -17.94 -5.39 7.49
N PHE A 12 -16.68 -5.68 7.09
CA PHE A 12 -15.69 -6.40 7.88
C PHE A 12 -15.23 -5.62 9.15
N ILE A 13 -15.20 -4.28 9.15
CA ILE A 13 -14.90 -3.43 10.32
C ILE A 13 -16.14 -3.23 11.19
N SER A 14 -17.37 -3.36 10.66
CA SER A 14 -18.61 -3.33 11.46
C SER A 14 -18.61 -4.40 12.58
N ALA A 15 -17.93 -5.54 12.37
CA ALA A 15 -17.74 -6.56 13.41
C ALA A 15 -16.59 -6.25 14.41
N ALA A 16 -15.74 -5.26 14.12
CA ALA A 16 -14.58 -4.89 14.92
C ALA A 16 -14.91 -3.78 15.93
N THR A 17 -15.89 -4.02 16.80
CA THR A 17 -16.36 -3.10 17.85
C THR A 17 -15.33 -2.83 18.97
N HIS A 18 -14.03 -3.10 18.78
CA HIS A 18 -13.04 -3.14 19.86
C HIS A 18 -11.58 -2.83 19.43
N ASN A 19 -11.28 -1.84 18.58
CA ASN A 19 -9.88 -1.41 18.30
C ASN A 19 -8.86 -2.51 17.88
N ASN A 20 -9.29 -3.63 17.28
CA ASN A 20 -8.37 -4.76 16.99
C ASN A 20 -7.95 -4.87 15.53
N VAL A 21 -8.22 -3.84 14.73
CA VAL A 21 -7.92 -3.83 13.31
C VAL A 21 -6.87 -2.76 13.07
N GLN A 22 -5.72 -3.19 12.57
CA GLN A 22 -4.65 -2.33 12.12
C GLN A 22 -4.64 -2.31 10.60
N ILE A 23 -4.45 -1.13 10.03
CA ILE A 23 -4.33 -0.92 8.60
C ILE A 23 -2.96 -0.28 8.35
N ASP A 24 -2.12 -0.96 7.56
CA ASP A 24 -0.72 -0.58 7.34
C ASP A 24 0.08 -0.36 8.66
N GLY A 25 -0.30 -1.05 9.74
CA GLY A 25 0.31 -0.94 11.08
C GLY A 25 -0.36 0.08 12.01
N ASP A 26 -1.22 0.96 11.48
CA ASP A 26 -1.92 1.96 12.27
C ASP A 26 -3.32 1.49 12.68
N ILE A 27 -3.67 1.69 13.96
CA ILE A 27 -5.00 1.35 14.48
C ILE A 27 -6.01 2.37 13.94
N HIS A 28 -6.99 1.88 13.19
CA HIS A 28 -8.07 2.69 12.67
C HIS A 28 -9.39 2.30 13.34
N THR A 29 -10.07 3.28 13.93
CA THR A 29 -11.36 3.09 14.62
C THR A 29 -12.56 3.57 13.80
N ASP A 30 -12.31 4.25 12.68
CA ASP A 30 -13.35 4.79 11.82
C ASP A 30 -13.88 3.71 10.86
N ILE A 31 -15.18 3.47 10.93
CA ILE A 31 -15.90 2.51 10.09
C ILE A 31 -15.89 2.94 8.62
N THR A 32 -15.76 4.24 8.36
CA THR A 32 -15.76 4.82 7.01
C THR A 32 -14.36 4.95 6.41
N TYR A 33 -13.33 4.43 7.09
CA TYR A 33 -11.98 4.48 6.57
C TYR A 33 -11.86 3.74 5.23
N SER A 34 -11.45 4.47 4.19
CA SER A 34 -11.27 3.89 2.86
C SER A 34 -9.94 3.13 2.78
N ALA A 35 -9.99 1.80 2.88
CA ALA A 35 -8.83 0.95 2.60
C ALA A 35 -8.66 0.75 1.09
N GLY A 36 -7.44 0.96 0.60
CA GLY A 36 -7.11 0.91 -0.83
C GLY A 36 -6.42 -0.39 -1.26
N PHE A 37 -6.08 -0.48 -2.54
CA PHE A 37 -5.26 -1.56 -3.08
C PHE A 37 -3.88 -1.63 -2.43
N ILE A 38 -3.38 -2.86 -2.20
CA ILE A 38 -2.10 -3.22 -1.55
C ILE A 38 -2.05 -2.88 -0.05
N TYR A 39 -3.10 -2.32 0.53
CA TYR A 39 -3.15 -2.13 1.98
C TYR A 39 -3.10 -3.47 2.71
N VAL A 40 -2.35 -3.49 3.82
CA VAL A 40 -2.27 -4.63 4.73
C VAL A 40 -3.26 -4.39 5.87
N ILE A 41 -4.10 -5.39 6.14
CA ILE A 41 -5.06 -5.39 7.24
C ILE A 41 -4.63 -6.49 8.21
N SER A 42 -4.34 -6.13 9.45
CA SER A 42 -3.94 -7.06 10.50
C SER A 42 -5.00 -7.09 11.59
N ILE A 43 -5.36 -8.28 12.06
CA ILE A 43 -6.33 -8.49 13.14
C ILE A 43 -5.62 -9.09 14.34
N ASP A 44 -5.37 -8.27 15.37
CA ASP A 44 -4.55 -8.66 16.53
C ASP A 44 -5.16 -9.83 17.32
N LYS A 45 -6.50 -9.90 17.38
CA LYS A 45 -7.22 -10.94 18.12
C LYS A 45 -7.06 -12.34 17.53
N THR A 46 -7.01 -12.44 16.21
CA THR A 46 -6.91 -13.72 15.50
C THR A 46 -5.50 -14.00 15.02
N GLY A 47 -4.62 -12.99 14.99
CA GLY A 47 -3.30 -13.08 14.39
C GLY A 47 -3.35 -13.26 12.86
N GLU A 48 -4.51 -13.03 12.24
CA GLU A 48 -4.68 -13.14 10.78
C GLU A 48 -4.33 -11.82 10.10
N ASN A 49 -3.59 -11.93 9.00
CA ASN A 49 -3.19 -10.79 8.17
C ASN A 49 -3.74 -10.97 6.75
N PHE A 50 -4.14 -9.85 6.15
CA PHE A 50 -4.75 -9.82 4.83
C PHE A 50 -4.15 -8.69 3.99
N ARG A 51 -4.11 -8.90 2.67
CA ARG A 51 -3.76 -7.88 1.69
C ARG A 51 -4.91 -7.67 0.72
N LEU A 52 -5.29 -6.42 0.52
CA LEU A 52 -6.28 -6.04 -0.47
C LEU A 52 -5.64 -6.09 -1.87
N THR A 53 -6.12 -7.00 -2.71
CA THR A 53 -5.62 -7.22 -4.08
C THR A 53 -6.75 -7.07 -5.09
N TYR A 54 -6.46 -6.87 -6.39
CA TYR A 54 -7.47 -6.91 -7.44
C TYR A 54 -7.55 -8.30 -8.07
N GLU A 55 -8.76 -8.81 -8.24
CA GLU A 55 -9.00 -9.94 -9.13
C GLU A 55 -8.84 -9.52 -10.59
N THR A 56 -8.72 -10.50 -11.49
CA THR A 56 -8.71 -10.31 -12.96
C THR A 56 -9.95 -9.57 -13.50
N LYS A 57 -11.04 -9.50 -12.72
CA LYS A 57 -12.27 -8.79 -13.05
C LYS A 57 -12.34 -7.36 -12.48
N GLY A 58 -11.23 -6.83 -11.94
CA GLY A 58 -11.17 -5.47 -11.38
C GLY A 58 -11.89 -5.30 -10.03
N ARG A 59 -12.35 -6.40 -9.42
CA ARG A 59 -12.95 -6.39 -8.08
C ARG A 59 -11.83 -6.50 -7.04
N LEU A 60 -11.95 -5.78 -5.94
CA LEU A 60 -11.07 -6.00 -4.79
C LEU A 60 -11.37 -7.38 -4.18
N ALA A 61 -10.33 -8.11 -3.85
CA ALA A 61 -10.34 -9.37 -3.16
C ALA A 61 -9.42 -9.29 -1.93
N VAL A 62 -9.81 -10.03 -0.90
CA VAL A 62 -9.04 -10.13 0.35
C VAL A 62 -8.18 -11.38 0.24
N HIS A 63 -6.85 -11.20 0.18
CA HIS A 63 -5.89 -12.29 0.14
C HIS A 63 -5.27 -12.50 1.52
N ARG A 64 -5.27 -13.72 2.04
CA ARG A 64 -4.59 -14.06 3.30
C ARG A 64 -3.08 -14.07 3.08
N ILE A 65 -2.33 -13.42 3.96
CA ILE A 65 -0.87 -13.32 3.88
C ILE A 65 -0.20 -13.83 5.15
N THR A 66 1.08 -14.17 5.05
CA THR A 66 1.89 -14.55 6.22
C THR A 66 2.25 -13.30 7.05
N PRO A 67 2.59 -13.45 8.34
CA PRO A 67 3.03 -12.32 9.16
C PRO A 67 4.32 -11.68 8.66
N GLU A 68 5.18 -12.42 7.95
CA GLU A 68 6.39 -11.88 7.33
C GLU A 68 6.06 -10.94 6.16
N GLU A 69 5.10 -11.34 5.32
CA GLU A 69 4.62 -10.51 4.21
C GLU A 69 3.82 -9.29 4.67
N ALA A 70 3.20 -9.37 5.84
CA ALA A 70 2.43 -8.29 6.44
C ALA A 70 3.31 -7.13 6.92
N LYS A 71 4.62 -7.34 7.11
CA LYS A 71 5.54 -6.30 7.57
C LYS A 71 5.94 -5.32 6.49
N TYR A 72 5.76 -5.65 5.22
CA TYR A 72 6.23 -4.79 4.14
C TYR A 72 5.15 -4.49 3.11
N LYS A 73 5.37 -3.42 2.34
CA LYS A 73 4.50 -2.99 1.26
C LYS A 73 5.32 -2.58 0.05
N LEU A 74 4.85 -2.97 -1.13
CA LEU A 74 5.45 -2.55 -2.39
C LEU A 74 4.86 -1.22 -2.84
N CYS A 75 5.73 -0.25 -3.09
CA CYS A 75 5.35 1.11 -3.42
C CYS A 75 6.08 1.57 -4.68
N LYS A 76 5.34 1.95 -5.72
CA LYS A 76 5.91 2.61 -6.89
C LYS A 76 6.38 4.03 -6.57
N VAL A 77 7.57 4.36 -7.04
CA VAL A 77 8.18 5.69 -6.96
C VAL A 77 7.49 6.63 -7.96
N ARG A 78 6.87 7.69 -7.44
CA ARG A 78 6.14 8.68 -8.25
C ARG A 78 7.02 9.87 -8.63
N LYS A 79 7.81 10.37 -7.69
CA LYS A 79 8.67 11.54 -7.91
C LYS A 79 9.89 11.48 -7.01
N ILE A 80 11.04 11.88 -7.55
CA ILE A 80 12.26 12.15 -6.78
C ILE A 80 12.57 13.63 -6.98
N PHE A 81 12.83 14.35 -5.89
CA PHE A 81 13.19 15.76 -5.97
C PHE A 81 14.14 16.15 -4.83
N VAL A 82 14.91 17.21 -5.04
CA VAL A 82 15.77 17.78 -4.00
C VAL A 82 14.97 18.83 -3.24
N GLY A 83 14.81 18.62 -1.94
CA GLY A 83 14.09 19.50 -1.04
C GLY A 83 14.96 20.65 -0.51
N THR A 84 14.48 21.28 0.56
CA THR A 84 15.23 22.32 1.25
C THR A 84 16.53 21.76 1.84
N LYS A 85 17.59 22.59 1.86
CA LYS A 85 18.94 22.20 2.30
C LYS A 85 19.62 21.12 1.43
N GLY A 86 19.16 20.91 0.20
CA GLY A 86 19.81 19.97 -0.73
C GLY A 86 19.54 18.50 -0.43
N ILE A 87 18.55 18.19 0.42
CA ILE A 87 18.23 16.82 0.84
C ILE A 87 17.38 16.15 -0.26
N PRO A 88 17.77 14.97 -0.78
CA PRO A 88 16.95 14.24 -1.73
C PRO A 88 15.74 13.60 -1.03
N HIS A 89 14.56 13.78 -1.64
CA HIS A 89 13.29 13.21 -1.22
C HIS A 89 12.71 12.33 -2.32
N LEU A 90 12.19 11.17 -1.91
CA LEU A 90 11.44 10.24 -2.74
C LEU A 90 9.98 10.23 -2.27
N VAL A 91 9.06 10.41 -3.22
CA VAL A 91 7.62 10.34 -2.98
C VAL A 91 7.05 9.13 -3.70
N THR A 92 6.32 8.32 -2.96
CA THR A 92 5.58 7.17 -3.48
C THR A 92 4.16 7.55 -3.87
N HIS A 93 3.50 6.66 -4.60
CA HIS A 93 2.09 6.82 -4.93
C HIS A 93 1.15 6.70 -3.71
N TYR A 94 1.59 6.06 -2.61
CA TYR A 94 0.86 5.96 -1.34
C TYR A 94 1.23 7.09 -0.36
N ALA A 95 1.60 8.26 -0.86
CA ALA A 95 1.92 9.46 -0.08
C ALA A 95 3.09 9.34 0.93
N HIS A 96 3.84 8.23 0.96
CA HIS A 96 5.07 8.14 1.74
C HIS A 96 6.16 9.02 1.14
N THR A 97 6.82 9.82 1.99
CA THR A 97 7.95 10.66 1.63
C THR A 97 9.20 10.21 2.39
N ILE A 98 10.17 9.65 1.66
CA ILE A 98 11.40 9.07 2.22
C ILE A 98 12.56 10.03 1.95
N ARG A 99 13.35 10.30 2.99
CA ARG A 99 14.55 11.14 2.91
C ARG A 99 15.78 10.26 2.66
N TYR A 100 16.75 10.80 1.91
CA TYR A 100 17.99 10.08 1.59
C TYR A 100 17.75 8.71 0.92
N PRO A 101 16.96 8.65 -0.18
CA PRO A 101 16.84 7.42 -0.95
C PRO A 101 18.19 7.04 -1.58
N ASP A 102 18.35 5.74 -1.88
CA ASP A 102 19.51 5.26 -2.64
C ASP A 102 19.55 5.96 -4.02
N PRO A 103 20.70 6.54 -4.44
CA PRO A 103 20.87 7.16 -5.75
C PRO A 103 20.55 6.26 -6.96
N LEU A 104 20.56 4.94 -6.78
CA LEU A 104 20.23 3.97 -7.82
C LEU A 104 18.73 3.89 -8.12
N ILE A 105 17.88 4.33 -7.19
CA ILE A 105 16.42 4.31 -7.34
C ILE A 105 16.00 5.44 -8.27
N LYS A 106 15.25 5.09 -9.32
CA LYS A 106 14.73 6.02 -10.31
C LYS A 106 13.21 6.13 -10.25
N MET A 107 12.69 7.11 -10.98
CA MET A 107 11.25 7.24 -11.17
C MET A 107 10.69 5.98 -11.84
N ASN A 108 9.50 5.55 -11.41
CA ASN A 108 8.81 4.33 -11.83
C ASN A 108 9.34 3.01 -11.25
N ASP A 109 10.46 3.00 -10.55
CA ASP A 109 10.92 1.82 -9.81
C ASP A 109 9.93 1.47 -8.70
N THR A 110 9.96 0.22 -8.26
CA THR A 110 9.16 -0.25 -7.13
C THR A 110 10.08 -0.41 -5.93
N ILE A 111 9.73 0.22 -4.81
CA ILE A 111 10.46 0.07 -3.55
C ILE A 111 9.66 -0.79 -2.59
N GLN A 112 10.35 -1.60 -1.82
CA GLN A 112 9.80 -2.32 -0.68
C GLN A 112 10.00 -1.46 0.56
N ILE A 113 8.90 -1.11 1.22
CA ILE A 113 8.88 -0.34 2.45
C ILE A 113 8.52 -1.27 3.58
N ASP A 114 9.27 -1.23 4.66
CA ASP A 114 8.88 -1.82 5.93
C ASP A 114 7.86 -0.91 6.62
N LEU A 115 6.70 -1.46 6.98
CA LEU A 115 5.59 -0.73 7.59
C LEU A 115 5.90 -0.34 9.04
N GLU A 116 6.76 -1.07 9.74
CA GLU A 116 7.12 -0.74 11.13
C GLU A 116 8.04 0.48 11.18
N THR A 117 9.03 0.54 10.28
CA THR A 117 10.07 1.58 10.29
C THR A 117 9.84 2.70 9.28
N GLY A 118 9.01 2.49 8.27
CA GLY A 118 8.82 3.41 7.14
C GLY A 118 10.05 3.52 6.22
N ASN A 119 11.05 2.66 6.38
CA ASN A 119 12.29 2.68 5.62
C ASN A 119 12.24 1.75 4.40
N ILE A 120 13.10 2.03 3.42
CA ILE A 120 13.27 1.18 2.24
C ILE A 120 14.13 -0.02 2.62
N THR A 121 13.62 -1.23 2.43
CA THR A 121 14.39 -2.47 2.63
C THR A 121 15.05 -2.95 1.35
N ASP A 122 14.33 -2.87 0.25
CA ASP A 122 14.80 -3.32 -1.07
C ASP A 122 14.13 -2.50 -2.18
N PHE A 123 14.68 -2.57 -3.40
CA PHE A 123 14.09 -1.93 -4.57
C PHE A 123 14.26 -2.74 -5.84
N ILE A 124 13.29 -2.59 -6.72
CA ILE A 124 13.17 -3.29 -7.98
C ILE A 124 13.16 -2.24 -9.09
N LYS A 125 14.19 -2.29 -9.95
CA LYS A 125 14.33 -1.40 -11.10
C LYS A 125 13.32 -1.76 -12.18
N SER A 126 12.55 -0.78 -12.66
CA SER A 126 11.61 -0.99 -13.74
C SER A 126 12.36 -1.15 -15.07
N ASP A 127 12.42 -2.38 -15.58
CA ASP A 127 13.02 -2.70 -16.89
C ASP A 127 12.07 -3.53 -17.78
N THR A 128 12.40 -3.60 -19.07
CA THR A 128 11.63 -4.30 -20.09
C THR A 128 11.59 -5.80 -19.80
N GLY A 129 10.38 -6.36 -19.67
CA GLY A 129 10.18 -7.79 -19.40
C GLY A 129 9.89 -8.12 -17.94
N GLN A 130 9.90 -7.13 -17.04
CA GLN A 130 9.47 -7.34 -15.66
C GLN A 130 7.95 -7.33 -15.51
N GLN A 131 7.43 -8.20 -14.64
CA GLN A 131 6.01 -8.19 -14.33
C GLN A 131 5.64 -6.92 -13.57
N THR A 132 4.71 -6.16 -14.14
CA THR A 132 4.17 -4.95 -13.52
C THR A 132 2.68 -5.14 -13.28
N MET A 133 2.22 -4.82 -12.07
CA MET A 133 0.80 -4.62 -11.84
C MET A 133 0.43 -3.19 -12.27
N ASP A 134 -0.52 -3.06 -13.20
CA ASP A 134 -1.01 -1.75 -13.62
C ASP A 134 -1.89 -1.15 -12.52
N LEU A 135 -1.34 -0.15 -11.84
CA LEU A 135 -2.00 0.62 -10.79
C LEU A 135 -2.86 1.77 -11.35
N SER A 136 -2.78 2.04 -12.67
CA SER A 136 -3.31 3.26 -13.26
C SER A 136 -4.78 3.19 -13.66
N SER A 137 -5.44 2.03 -13.62
CA SER A 137 -6.82 1.92 -14.09
C SER A 137 -7.56 0.66 -13.59
N PRO A 138 -8.51 0.79 -12.65
CA PRO A 138 -9.70 -0.07 -12.62
C PRO A 138 -10.69 0.25 -13.76
N TRP A 139 -10.45 1.33 -14.52
CA TRP A 139 -11.45 2.01 -15.37
C TRP A 139 -10.95 2.42 -16.76
N LYS A 140 -10.12 1.61 -17.42
CA LYS A 140 -9.95 1.73 -18.88
C LYS A 140 -10.92 0.74 -19.52
N VAL A 141 -12.13 1.25 -19.79
CA VAL A 141 -13.02 0.76 -20.85
C VAL A 141 -12.52 1.33 -22.17
#